data_AF-A0A7W1JKN5-F1
#
_entry.id   AF-A0A7W1JKN5-F1
#
_cell.length_a   1.000
_cell.length_b   1.000
_cell.length_c   1.000
_cell.angle_alpha   90.00
_cell.angle_beta   90.00
_cell.angle_gamma   90.00
#
_symmetry.space_group_name_H-M   'P 1'
#
loop_
_entity.id
_entity.type
_entity.pdbx_description
1 polymer ?
#
loop_
_entity_poly.entity_id
_entity_poly.type
_entity_poly.pdbx_seq_one_letter_code
_entity_poly.pdbx_strand_id
1 'polypeptide(L)'
;YNRRSRHPERALWLKLTVEPWPRLSVVRGVLDDGADYAGPFGSRRAAEQAMTALHETFGIRQCAGRLPRQASRTACALAEMDRCLSPCDGAVDPDTYAREVGRVREVLVSRPESVRARLAETMDRLADQERFEDAGRHRDRLAALVRGTARSQRLVGLTGCRELVAARRGDDGCWQVHVVRFGRLSAAGVIPRTASARDWVRDLRAAAETVVPGPGPAPAAIPAESELLLRWLESAGVRLVHVDGDWTCPLGGARRLLPVLDAAADARSVLVPFDEPARR
;
A
#
# COMPACT_ATOMS: atom_id res chain seq x y z
N TYR A 1 11.52 10.93 21.10
CA TYR A 1 11.84 11.55 19.80
C TYR A 1 11.69 10.51 18.69
N ASN A 2 10.69 10.64 17.81
CA ASN A 2 10.26 9.59 16.90
C ASN A 2 11.19 9.52 15.66
N ARG A 3 12.13 8.55 15.63
CA ARG A 3 13.08 8.32 14.52
C ARG A 3 12.39 8.15 13.15
N ARG A 4 11.09 7.85 13.10
CA ARG A 4 10.28 7.66 11.88
C ARG A 4 9.92 8.97 11.14
N SER A 5 10.10 10.15 11.73
CA SER A 5 9.64 11.43 11.16
C SER A 5 10.74 12.34 10.60
N ARG A 6 11.96 11.83 10.37
CA ARG A 6 13.05 12.69 9.84
C ARG A 6 12.89 13.10 8.38
N HIS A 7 12.14 12.33 7.58
CA HIS A 7 11.98 12.56 6.13
C HIS A 7 10.60 12.12 5.61
N PRO A 8 9.51 12.76 6.05
CA PRO A 8 8.15 12.48 5.57
C PRO A 8 8.00 12.50 4.03
N GLU A 9 8.82 13.31 3.35
CA GLU A 9 8.87 13.47 1.90
C GLU A 9 9.45 12.27 1.13
N ARG A 10 10.05 11.28 1.84
CA ARG A 10 10.74 10.13 1.23
C ARG A 10 9.87 8.87 1.17
N ALA A 11 8.58 9.04 0.97
CA ALA A 11 7.66 7.92 0.73
C ALA A 11 8.11 7.13 -0.51
N LEU A 12 8.24 5.80 -0.37
CA LEU A 12 8.59 4.92 -1.49
C LEU A 12 7.34 4.23 -2.00
N TRP A 13 7.22 4.13 -3.31
CA TRP A 13 6.08 3.52 -3.97
C TRP A 13 6.57 2.47 -4.95
N LEU A 14 5.78 1.42 -5.10
CA LEU A 14 5.95 0.44 -6.16
C LEU A 14 5.03 0.84 -7.30
N LYS A 15 5.61 1.06 -8.48
CA LYS A 15 4.92 1.51 -9.69
C LYS A 15 4.90 0.38 -10.71
N LEU A 16 3.73 0.11 -11.29
CA LEU A 16 3.58 -0.66 -12.51
C LEU A 16 3.55 0.32 -13.70
N THR A 17 4.58 0.29 -14.54
CA THR A 17 4.76 1.30 -15.59
C THR A 17 3.71 1.21 -16.71
N VAL A 18 3.43 2.34 -17.36
CA VAL A 18 2.63 2.40 -18.59
C VAL A 18 3.59 2.48 -19.79
N GLU A 19 3.86 1.35 -20.41
CA GLU A 19 4.71 1.23 -21.60
C GLU A 19 4.29 -0.03 -22.39
N PRO A 20 4.81 -0.29 -23.60
CA PRO A 20 4.41 -1.48 -24.38
C PRO A 20 4.60 -2.80 -23.63
N TRP A 21 5.64 -2.87 -22.79
CA TRP A 21 5.95 -4.02 -21.94
C TRP A 21 6.11 -3.54 -20.50
N PRO A 22 5.01 -3.37 -19.75
CA PRO A 22 5.00 -2.89 -18.37
C PRO A 22 5.93 -3.67 -17.45
N ARG A 23 6.53 -2.97 -16.49
CA ARG A 23 7.42 -3.54 -15.47
C ARG A 23 7.16 -2.90 -14.12
N LEU A 24 7.71 -3.51 -13.07
CA LEU A 24 7.72 -2.93 -11.74
C LEU A 24 8.93 -2.00 -11.54
N SER A 25 8.72 -0.92 -10.79
CA SER A 25 9.76 0.04 -10.44
C SER A 25 9.51 0.64 -9.06
N VAL A 26 10.56 0.82 -8.27
CA VAL A 26 10.48 1.54 -6.99
C VAL A 26 10.78 3.01 -7.22
N VAL A 27 9.81 3.88 -6.88
CA VAL A 27 9.85 5.33 -7.10
C VAL A 27 9.63 6.09 -5.78
N ARG A 28 9.95 7.39 -5.75
CA ARG A 28 9.82 8.26 -4.56
C ARG A 28 8.57 9.14 -4.56
N GLY A 29 7.73 9.02 -5.56
CA GLY A 29 6.53 9.83 -5.70
C GLY A 29 5.58 9.22 -6.70
N VAL A 30 4.32 9.64 -6.60
CA VAL A 30 3.28 9.27 -7.56
C VAL A 30 3.08 10.42 -8.54
N LEU A 31 2.88 10.09 -9.81
CA LEU A 31 2.67 11.03 -10.90
C LEU A 31 1.31 10.74 -11.54
N ASP A 32 0.74 11.75 -12.21
CA ASP A 32 -0.47 11.60 -13.02
C ASP A 32 -0.11 11.07 -14.42
N ASP A 33 0.29 9.80 -14.48
CA ASP A 33 0.76 9.15 -15.71
C ASP A 33 0.01 7.85 -16.04
N GLY A 34 -1.15 7.66 -15.41
CA GLY A 34 -2.01 6.49 -15.59
C GLY A 34 -1.42 5.16 -15.10
N ALA A 35 -0.27 5.19 -14.40
CA ALA A 35 0.32 4.00 -13.81
C ALA A 35 -0.38 3.60 -12.50
N ASP A 36 -0.27 2.32 -12.16
CA ASP A 36 -0.74 1.82 -10.87
C ASP A 36 0.39 1.91 -9.83
N TYR A 37 0.03 2.34 -8.63
CA TYR A 37 0.97 2.54 -7.53
C TYR A 37 0.52 1.79 -6.28
N ALA A 38 1.46 1.14 -5.59
CA ALA A 38 1.26 0.56 -4.27
C ALA A 38 2.28 1.14 -3.26
N GLY A 39 1.90 1.20 -1.98
CA GLY A 39 2.63 1.89 -0.92
C GLY A 39 1.78 2.94 -0.14
N PRO A 40 2.43 3.88 0.55
CA PRO A 40 3.88 4.05 0.65
C PRO A 40 4.55 2.97 1.51
N PHE A 41 5.75 2.56 1.13
CA PHE A 41 6.61 1.66 1.90
C PHE A 41 7.51 2.45 2.85
N GLY A 42 7.70 1.91 4.06
CA GLY A 42 8.54 2.55 5.09
C GLY A 42 10.05 2.45 4.83
N SER A 43 10.48 1.63 3.88
CA SER A 43 11.89 1.50 3.48
C SER A 43 12.01 0.96 2.07
N ARG A 44 13.19 1.17 1.45
CA ARG A 44 13.53 0.60 0.14
C ARG A 44 13.51 -0.92 0.16
N ARG A 45 14.05 -1.52 1.23
CA ARG A 45 14.01 -2.97 1.44
C ARG A 45 12.58 -3.51 1.41
N ALA A 46 11.62 -2.84 2.06
CA ALA A 46 10.22 -3.27 2.04
C ALA A 46 9.60 -3.17 0.64
N ALA A 47 9.88 -2.08 -0.10
CA ALA A 47 9.41 -1.94 -1.48
C ALA A 47 10.00 -3.02 -2.40
N GLU A 48 11.30 -3.33 -2.26
CA GLU A 48 11.99 -4.38 -3.02
C GLU A 48 11.50 -5.78 -2.64
N GLN A 49 11.19 -6.03 -1.36
CA GLN A 49 10.56 -7.27 -0.90
C GLN A 49 9.18 -7.47 -1.54
N ALA A 50 8.36 -6.42 -1.59
CA ALA A 50 7.06 -6.45 -2.25
C ALA A 50 7.18 -6.69 -3.76
N MET A 51 8.12 -6.00 -4.43
CA MET A 51 8.43 -6.21 -5.84
C MET A 51 8.89 -7.65 -6.12
N THR A 52 9.71 -8.21 -5.25
CA THR A 52 10.19 -9.60 -5.36
C THR A 52 9.04 -10.61 -5.22
N ALA A 53 8.10 -10.39 -4.29
CA ALA A 53 6.92 -11.24 -4.12
C ALA A 53 6.10 -11.34 -5.42
N LEU A 54 5.94 -10.21 -6.12
CA LEU A 54 5.25 -10.17 -7.41
C LEU A 54 6.04 -10.91 -8.49
N HIS A 55 7.35 -10.70 -8.59
CA HIS A 55 8.19 -11.41 -9.57
C HIS A 55 8.33 -12.91 -9.30
N GLU A 56 8.02 -13.40 -8.09
CA GLU A 56 7.93 -14.84 -7.78
C GLU A 56 6.62 -15.48 -8.25
N THR A 57 5.60 -14.65 -8.47
CA THR A 57 4.27 -15.11 -8.87
C THR A 57 4.01 -14.86 -10.36
N PHE A 58 4.54 -13.77 -10.92
CA PHE A 58 4.22 -13.29 -12.25
C PHE A 58 5.46 -13.20 -13.13
N GLY A 59 5.31 -13.64 -14.38
CA GLY A 59 6.37 -13.67 -15.40
C GLY A 59 6.63 -12.33 -16.09
N ILE A 60 6.44 -11.20 -15.40
CA ILE A 60 6.72 -9.88 -16.00
C ILE A 60 8.21 -9.55 -15.94
N ARG A 61 8.68 -8.77 -16.91
CA ARG A 61 10.09 -8.42 -17.05
C ARG A 61 10.63 -7.65 -15.84
N GLN A 62 11.91 -7.88 -15.56
CA GLN A 62 12.65 -7.20 -14.49
C GLN A 62 13.72 -6.24 -15.04
N CYS A 63 14.06 -6.37 -16.32
CA CYS A 63 15.09 -5.56 -16.97
C CYS A 63 14.74 -4.07 -16.99
N ALA A 64 15.76 -3.23 -16.86
CA ALA A 64 15.63 -1.78 -16.92
C ALA A 64 15.50 -1.24 -18.37
N GLY A 65 15.13 0.03 -18.48
CA GLY A 65 14.92 0.74 -19.75
C GLY A 65 13.53 0.51 -20.33
N ARG A 66 13.20 1.18 -21.44
CA ARG A 66 11.97 0.95 -22.20
C ARG A 66 12.25 -0.04 -23.33
N LEU A 67 11.37 -1.02 -23.53
CA LEU A 67 11.49 -1.97 -24.64
C LEU A 67 10.57 -1.57 -25.80
N PRO A 68 11.03 -1.63 -27.07
CA PRO A 68 10.16 -1.49 -28.24
C PRO A 68 9.19 -2.68 -28.34
N ARG A 69 8.14 -2.55 -29.15
CA ARG A 69 7.17 -3.64 -29.38
C ARG A 69 7.81 -4.81 -30.14
N GLN A 70 8.76 -4.53 -31.01
CA GLN A 70 9.52 -5.51 -31.75
C GLN A 70 10.62 -6.11 -30.87
N ALA A 71 10.95 -7.38 -31.12
CA ALA A 71 12.10 -8.02 -30.50
C ALA A 71 13.37 -7.20 -30.77
N SER A 72 14.16 -6.96 -29.72
CA SER A 72 15.35 -6.10 -29.79
C SER A 72 16.54 -6.64 -29.00
N ARG A 73 16.37 -7.74 -28.26
CA ARG A 73 17.43 -8.37 -27.45
C ARG A 73 17.28 -9.89 -27.50
N THR A 74 18.31 -10.59 -27.07
CA THR A 74 18.27 -12.05 -26.87
C THR A 74 17.67 -12.40 -25.50
N ALA A 75 17.28 -13.66 -25.35
CA ALA A 75 16.88 -14.24 -24.07
C ALA A 75 17.97 -14.01 -23.01
N CYS A 76 17.55 -13.75 -21.77
CA CYS A 76 18.46 -13.61 -20.63
C CYS A 76 18.24 -14.75 -19.64
N ALA A 77 19.07 -14.87 -18.60
CA ALA A 77 18.93 -15.92 -17.59
C ALA A 77 17.53 -15.99 -16.94
N LEU A 78 16.83 -14.85 -16.78
CA LEU A 78 15.46 -14.86 -16.25
C LEU A 78 14.45 -15.49 -17.23
N ALA A 79 14.69 -15.36 -18.53
CA ALA A 79 13.92 -16.05 -19.56
C ALA A 79 14.13 -17.56 -19.47
N GLU A 80 15.39 -17.99 -19.41
CA GLU A 80 15.79 -19.40 -19.36
C GLU A 80 15.30 -20.13 -18.09
N MET A 81 15.05 -19.38 -17.01
CA MET A 81 14.48 -19.90 -15.76
C MET A 81 12.96 -19.76 -15.67
N ASP A 82 12.27 -19.40 -16.76
CA ASP A 82 10.81 -19.15 -16.79
C ASP A 82 10.33 -18.08 -15.78
N ARG A 83 11.21 -17.13 -15.43
CA ARG A 83 10.92 -16.00 -14.51
C ARG A 83 10.49 -14.73 -15.24
N CYS A 84 10.50 -14.77 -16.57
CA CYS A 84 10.11 -13.69 -17.46
C CYS A 84 9.54 -14.29 -18.73
N LEU A 85 8.39 -13.80 -19.20
CA LEU A 85 7.77 -14.21 -20.47
C LEU A 85 8.56 -13.72 -21.71
N SER A 86 9.63 -12.94 -21.48
CA SER A 86 10.61 -12.55 -22.50
C SER A 86 10.01 -11.79 -23.68
N PRO A 87 9.39 -10.63 -23.43
CA PRO A 87 8.96 -9.77 -24.54
C PRO A 87 10.13 -9.19 -25.36
N CYS A 88 11.37 -9.28 -24.84
CA CYS A 88 12.54 -8.67 -25.47
C CYS A 88 13.10 -9.45 -26.65
N ASP A 89 12.92 -10.77 -26.69
CA ASP A 89 13.33 -11.68 -27.78
C ASP A 89 12.16 -12.11 -28.67
N GLY A 90 10.93 -11.71 -28.31
CA GLY A 90 9.72 -12.02 -29.07
C GLY A 90 9.07 -13.36 -28.70
N ALA A 91 9.48 -14.01 -27.61
CA ALA A 91 8.88 -15.27 -27.16
C ALA A 91 7.41 -15.17 -26.73
N VAL A 92 6.94 -13.96 -26.38
CA VAL A 92 5.55 -13.70 -25.97
C VAL A 92 4.92 -12.61 -26.82
N ASP A 93 3.65 -12.80 -27.18
CA ASP A 93 2.85 -11.79 -27.86
C ASP A 93 2.37 -10.68 -26.89
N PRO A 94 2.04 -9.48 -27.40
CA PRO A 94 1.57 -8.37 -26.57
C PRO A 94 0.34 -8.67 -25.73
N ASP A 95 -0.60 -9.47 -26.23
CA ASP A 95 -1.87 -9.73 -25.54
C ASP A 95 -1.66 -10.69 -24.37
N THR A 96 -0.83 -11.72 -24.54
CA THR A 96 -0.43 -12.64 -23.47
C THR A 96 0.30 -11.91 -22.35
N TYR A 97 1.25 -11.03 -22.70
CA TYR A 97 1.93 -10.23 -21.70
C TYR A 97 0.99 -9.25 -21.00
N ALA A 98 0.07 -8.61 -21.74
CA ALA A 98 -0.90 -7.70 -21.17
C ALA A 98 -1.85 -8.40 -20.18
N ARG A 99 -2.24 -9.65 -20.44
CA ARG A 99 -3.01 -10.47 -19.48
C ARG A 99 -2.22 -10.72 -18.20
N GLU A 100 -0.93 -11.04 -18.30
CA GLU A 100 -0.06 -11.23 -17.14
C GLU A 100 0.09 -9.93 -16.32
N VAL A 101 0.29 -8.80 -17.00
CA VAL A 101 0.30 -7.48 -16.36
C VAL A 101 -1.04 -7.16 -15.70
N GLY A 102 -2.16 -7.55 -16.29
CA GLY A 102 -3.49 -7.41 -15.70
C GLY A 102 -3.61 -8.13 -14.35
N ARG A 103 -3.05 -9.34 -14.23
CA ARG A 103 -2.99 -10.09 -12.96
C ARG A 103 -2.13 -9.39 -11.92
N VAL A 104 -1.00 -8.78 -12.33
CA VAL A 104 -0.17 -7.96 -11.44
C VAL A 104 -0.94 -6.73 -10.95
N ARG A 105 -1.65 -6.04 -11.84
CA ARG A 105 -2.50 -4.89 -11.50
C ARG A 105 -3.60 -5.27 -10.52
N GLU A 106 -4.27 -6.40 -10.72
CA GLU A 106 -5.31 -6.89 -9.81
C GLU A 106 -4.78 -7.06 -8.38
N VAL A 107 -3.57 -7.59 -8.22
CA VAL A 107 -2.92 -7.72 -6.90
C VAL A 107 -2.56 -6.36 -6.31
N LEU A 108 -2.03 -5.44 -7.11
CA LEU A 108 -1.61 -4.13 -6.65
C LEU A 108 -2.79 -3.28 -6.16
N VAL A 109 -3.94 -3.36 -6.83
CA VAL A 109 -5.09 -2.48 -6.56
C VAL A 109 -6.18 -3.18 -5.73
N SER A 110 -6.37 -4.48 -5.91
CA SER A 110 -7.56 -5.20 -5.39
C SER A 110 -7.23 -6.33 -4.41
N ARG A 111 -6.69 -7.47 -4.88
CA ARG A 111 -6.73 -8.74 -4.14
C ARG A 111 -5.39 -9.48 -4.20
N PRO A 112 -4.61 -9.57 -3.11
CA PRO A 112 -3.30 -10.25 -3.10
C PRO A 112 -3.34 -11.78 -3.01
N GLU A 113 -4.50 -12.41 -3.21
CA GLU A 113 -4.73 -13.85 -2.97
C GLU A 113 -3.87 -14.76 -3.83
N SER A 114 -3.69 -14.42 -5.10
CA SER A 114 -2.86 -15.20 -6.03
C SER A 114 -1.42 -15.27 -5.55
N VAL A 115 -0.87 -14.14 -5.11
CA VAL A 115 0.49 -14.05 -4.54
C VAL A 115 0.56 -14.77 -3.20
N ARG A 116 -0.45 -14.59 -2.32
CA ARG A 116 -0.51 -15.31 -1.04
C ARG A 116 -0.47 -16.83 -1.26
N ALA A 117 -1.30 -17.36 -2.15
CA ALA A 117 -1.38 -18.79 -2.43
C ALA A 117 -0.04 -19.32 -2.94
N ARG A 118 0.58 -18.60 -3.90
CA ARG A 118 1.85 -19.00 -4.50
C ARG A 118 3.01 -19.00 -3.48
N LEU A 119 3.13 -17.96 -2.66
CA LEU A 119 4.18 -17.93 -1.64
C LEU A 119 3.90 -18.91 -0.50
N ALA A 120 2.64 -19.16 -0.14
CA ALA A 120 2.29 -20.18 0.87
C ALA A 120 2.77 -21.57 0.45
N GLU A 121 2.44 -22.00 -0.77
CA GLU A 121 2.92 -23.28 -1.32
C GLU A 121 4.46 -23.37 -1.32
N THR A 122 5.13 -22.27 -1.64
CA THR A 122 6.60 -22.22 -1.61
C THR A 122 7.14 -22.33 -0.19
N MET A 123 6.51 -21.66 0.78
CA MET A 123 6.88 -21.73 2.19
C MET A 123 6.67 -23.14 2.74
N ASP A 124 5.55 -23.79 2.44
CA ASP A 124 5.22 -25.13 2.91
C ASP A 124 6.27 -26.14 2.42
N ARG A 125 6.57 -26.11 1.11
CA ARG A 125 7.63 -26.97 0.54
C ARG A 125 9.02 -26.72 1.15
N LEU A 126 9.35 -25.47 1.49
CA LEU A 126 10.62 -25.15 2.15
C LEU A 126 10.62 -25.62 3.61
N ALA A 127 9.49 -25.56 4.30
CA ALA A 127 9.33 -26.06 5.66
C ALA A 127 9.46 -27.60 5.70
N ASP A 128 8.89 -28.31 4.72
CA ASP A 128 9.05 -29.77 4.56
C ASP A 128 10.51 -30.17 4.34
N GLN A 129 11.32 -29.26 3.81
CA GLN A 129 12.77 -29.43 3.61
C GLN A 129 13.59 -28.90 4.79
N GLU A 130 12.96 -28.53 5.90
CA GLU A 130 13.59 -27.92 7.09
C GLU A 130 14.32 -26.59 6.80
N ARG A 131 13.99 -25.92 5.69
CA ARG A 131 14.57 -24.63 5.26
C ARG A 131 13.78 -23.45 5.81
N PHE A 132 13.64 -23.38 7.12
CA PHE A 132 12.77 -22.41 7.80
C PHE A 132 13.16 -20.94 7.56
N GLU A 133 14.46 -20.63 7.45
CA GLU A 133 14.92 -19.28 7.15
C GLU A 133 14.46 -18.81 5.77
N ASP A 134 14.50 -19.71 4.79
CA ASP A 134 14.10 -19.42 3.42
C ASP A 134 12.60 -19.21 3.33
N ALA A 135 11.80 -20.08 3.99
CA ALA A 135 10.36 -19.88 4.14
C ALA A 135 10.05 -18.53 4.81
N GLY A 136 10.82 -18.17 5.85
CA GLY A 136 10.73 -16.87 6.52
C GLY A 136 10.94 -15.68 5.58
N ARG A 137 11.86 -15.79 4.60
CA ARG A 137 12.06 -14.73 3.60
C ARG A 137 10.85 -14.56 2.67
N HIS A 138 10.20 -15.64 2.28
CA HIS A 138 8.96 -15.59 1.50
C HIS A 138 7.80 -14.97 2.30
N ARG A 139 7.66 -15.32 3.59
CA ARG A 139 6.71 -14.67 4.50
C ARG A 139 6.95 -13.17 4.58
N ASP A 140 8.20 -12.75 4.78
CA ASP A 140 8.54 -11.33 4.93
C ASP A 140 8.27 -10.55 3.62
N ARG A 141 8.47 -11.17 2.45
CA ARG A 141 8.09 -10.61 1.14
C ARG A 141 6.59 -10.44 0.99
N LEU A 142 5.81 -11.48 1.32
CA LEU A 142 4.35 -11.41 1.32
C LEU A 142 3.85 -10.32 2.27
N ALA A 143 4.42 -10.24 3.48
CA ALA A 143 4.05 -9.23 4.46
C ALA A 143 4.33 -7.81 3.96
N ALA A 144 5.47 -7.59 3.30
CA ALA A 144 5.80 -6.29 2.71
C ALA A 144 4.78 -5.89 1.62
N LEU A 145 4.45 -6.80 0.70
CA LEU A 145 3.45 -6.56 -0.35
C LEU A 145 2.08 -6.22 0.24
N VAL A 146 1.58 -7.08 1.14
CA VAL A 146 0.24 -6.93 1.74
C VAL A 146 0.13 -5.61 2.51
N ARG A 147 1.14 -5.24 3.30
CA ARG A 147 1.15 -3.94 4.02
C ARG A 147 1.14 -2.76 3.06
N GLY A 148 1.92 -2.82 1.98
CA GLY A 148 1.97 -1.78 0.96
C GLY A 148 0.61 -1.61 0.27
N THR A 149 0.03 -2.70 -0.25
CA THR A 149 -1.27 -2.70 -0.93
C THR A 149 -2.40 -2.28 0.01
N ALA A 150 -2.44 -2.78 1.24
CA ALA A 150 -3.48 -2.42 2.21
C ALA A 150 -3.44 -0.93 2.56
N ARG A 151 -2.25 -0.35 2.62
CA ARG A 151 -2.08 1.09 2.85
C ARG A 151 -2.57 1.90 1.64
N SER A 152 -2.24 1.49 0.42
CA SER A 152 -2.72 2.15 -0.80
C SER A 152 -4.24 2.13 -0.88
N GLN A 153 -4.86 0.98 -0.66
CA GLN A 153 -6.32 0.83 -0.72
C GLN A 153 -7.03 1.78 0.26
N ARG A 154 -6.50 1.92 1.48
CA ARG A 154 -7.05 2.88 2.47
C ARG A 154 -6.83 4.33 2.05
N LEU A 155 -5.66 4.65 1.49
CA LEU A 155 -5.37 5.99 1.00
C LEU A 155 -6.27 6.36 -0.17
N VAL A 156 -6.43 5.50 -1.17
CA VAL A 156 -7.33 5.70 -2.32
C VAL A 156 -8.74 6.06 -1.86
N GLY A 157 -9.29 5.30 -0.90
CA GLY A 157 -10.62 5.58 -0.36
C GLY A 157 -10.73 6.97 0.27
N LEU A 158 -9.70 7.44 0.97
CA LEU A 158 -9.73 8.77 1.60
C LEU A 158 -9.42 9.89 0.60
N THR A 159 -8.48 9.69 -0.33
CA THR A 159 -8.12 10.68 -1.34
C THR A 159 -9.18 10.86 -2.41
N GLY A 160 -10.02 9.83 -2.63
CA GLY A 160 -11.19 9.92 -3.50
C GLY A 160 -12.34 10.75 -2.93
N CYS A 161 -12.35 11.01 -1.61
CA CYS A 161 -13.33 11.88 -0.99
C CYS A 161 -12.95 13.36 -1.23
N ARG A 162 -13.82 14.10 -1.91
CA ARG A 162 -13.66 15.55 -2.10
C ARG A 162 -13.71 16.25 -0.75
N GLU A 163 -14.63 15.83 0.10
CA GLU A 163 -14.73 16.28 1.48
C GLU A 163 -15.29 15.18 2.39
N LEU A 164 -14.72 15.04 3.58
CA LEU A 164 -15.20 14.18 4.65
C LEU A 164 -15.18 14.97 5.95
N VAL A 165 -16.31 14.99 6.64
CA VAL A 165 -16.45 15.63 7.95
C VAL A 165 -16.81 14.57 8.97
N ALA A 166 -16.00 14.49 10.01
CA ALA A 166 -16.20 13.54 11.08
C ALA A 166 -16.03 14.21 12.43
N ALA A 167 -16.75 13.70 13.42
CA ALA A 167 -16.75 14.24 14.77
C ALA A 167 -16.53 13.12 15.80
N ARG A 168 -15.77 13.43 16.85
CA ARG A 168 -15.56 12.52 17.99
C ARG A 168 -15.81 13.29 19.28
N ARG A 169 -16.48 12.64 20.23
CA ARG A 169 -16.63 13.17 21.58
C ARG A 169 -15.35 12.89 22.37
N GLY A 170 -14.73 13.94 22.90
CA GLY A 170 -13.59 13.84 23.80
C GLY A 170 -14.01 13.46 25.22
N ASP A 171 -13.02 13.13 26.04
CA ASP A 171 -13.22 12.75 27.45
C ASP A 171 -13.69 13.96 28.30
N ASP A 172 -13.35 15.17 27.85
CA ASP A 172 -13.85 16.45 28.38
C ASP A 172 -15.33 16.71 28.03
N GLY A 173 -15.96 15.80 27.27
CA GLY A 173 -17.34 15.86 26.82
C GLY A 173 -17.58 16.80 25.64
N CYS A 174 -16.54 17.46 25.12
CA CYS A 174 -16.61 18.34 23.97
C CYS A 174 -16.55 17.55 22.66
N TRP A 175 -17.08 18.11 21.57
CA TRP A 175 -17.06 17.46 20.26
C TRP A 175 -15.93 18.03 19.41
N GLN A 176 -14.96 17.20 19.07
CA GLN A 176 -13.90 17.53 18.11
C GLN A 176 -14.40 17.21 16.70
N VAL A 177 -14.26 18.15 15.78
CA VAL A 177 -14.67 17.99 14.37
C VAL A 177 -13.46 18.19 13.49
N HIS A 178 -13.30 17.32 12.49
CA HIS A 178 -12.27 17.41 11.48
C HIS A 178 -12.91 17.43 10.10
N VAL A 179 -12.46 18.36 9.25
CA VAL A 179 -12.80 18.46 7.82
C VAL A 179 -11.60 17.99 7.04
N VAL A 180 -11.75 16.93 6.27
CA VAL A 180 -10.70 16.30 5.46
C VAL A 180 -11.07 16.43 3.99
N ARG A 181 -10.17 16.94 3.15
CA ARG A 181 -10.36 17.03 1.70
C ARG A 181 -9.19 16.35 0.98
N PHE A 182 -9.47 15.41 0.09
CA PHE A 182 -8.46 14.67 -0.68
C PHE A 182 -7.31 14.09 0.18
N GLY A 183 -7.66 13.57 1.37
CA GLY A 183 -6.71 13.00 2.33
C GLY A 183 -5.89 14.01 3.16
N ARG A 184 -6.16 15.31 3.05
CA ARG A 184 -5.54 16.37 3.85
C ARG A 184 -6.52 16.92 4.88
N LEU A 185 -6.03 17.25 6.08
CA LEU A 185 -6.82 17.97 7.08
C LEU A 185 -6.95 19.44 6.65
N SER A 186 -8.17 19.85 6.31
CA SER A 186 -8.47 21.21 5.83
C SER A 186 -8.94 22.15 6.94
N ALA A 187 -9.57 21.61 7.97
CA ALA A 187 -9.93 22.34 9.18
C ALA A 187 -10.15 21.38 10.35
N ALA A 188 -9.97 21.88 11.57
CA ALA A 188 -10.33 21.17 12.78
C ALA A 188 -10.82 22.17 13.83
N GLY A 189 -11.66 21.71 14.75
CA GLY A 189 -12.01 22.51 15.92
C GLY A 189 -12.91 21.77 16.89
N VAL A 190 -13.33 22.47 17.94
CA VAL A 190 -14.14 21.92 19.02
C VAL A 190 -15.44 22.69 19.11
N ILE A 191 -16.58 21.97 19.07
CA ILE A 191 -17.91 22.58 19.18
C ILE A 191 -18.08 23.13 20.61
N PRO A 192 -18.32 24.44 20.78
CA PRO A 192 -18.64 25.01 22.09
C PRO A 192 -19.95 24.43 22.63
N ARG A 193 -20.04 24.24 23.95
CA ARG A 193 -21.22 23.64 24.61
C ARG A 193 -22.53 24.41 24.40
N THR A 194 -22.44 25.70 24.10
CA THR A 194 -23.57 26.61 23.88
C THR A 194 -23.95 26.76 22.41
N ALA A 195 -23.15 26.22 21.48
CA ALA A 195 -23.35 26.39 20.04
C ALA A 195 -24.21 25.27 19.44
N SER A 196 -25.00 25.63 18.43
CA SER A 196 -25.65 24.65 17.55
C SER A 196 -24.58 23.85 16.79
N ALA A 197 -24.56 22.54 16.98
CA ALA A 197 -23.59 21.66 16.33
C ALA A 197 -23.67 21.75 14.80
N ARG A 198 -24.88 21.87 14.24
CA ARG A 198 -25.09 21.94 12.80
C ARG A 198 -24.51 23.22 12.20
N ASP A 199 -24.82 24.37 12.80
CA ASP A 199 -24.38 25.66 12.27
C ASP A 199 -22.87 25.82 12.41
N TRP A 200 -22.33 25.40 13.56
CA TRP A 200 -20.88 25.44 13.79
C TRP A 200 -20.12 24.56 12.79
N VAL A 201 -20.61 23.36 12.48
CA VAL A 201 -19.99 22.48 11.47
C VAL A 201 -20.09 23.09 10.07
N ARG A 202 -21.22 23.71 9.72
CA ARG A 202 -21.38 24.42 8.44
C ARG A 202 -20.36 25.54 8.31
N ASP A 203 -20.19 26.34 9.34
CA ASP A 203 -19.28 27.48 9.34
C ASP A 203 -17.81 27.02 9.30
N LEU A 204 -17.46 25.94 10.03
CA LEU A 204 -16.14 25.32 9.94
C LEU A 204 -15.82 24.82 8.52
N ARG A 205 -16.79 24.18 7.84
CA ARG A 205 -16.62 23.72 6.46
C ARG A 205 -16.42 24.88 5.48
N ALA A 206 -17.16 25.97 5.67
CA ALA A 206 -17.03 27.17 4.85
C ALA A 206 -15.67 27.87 5.04
N ALA A 207 -15.13 27.84 6.26
CA ALA A 207 -13.81 28.39 6.58
C ALA A 207 -12.64 27.45 6.24
N ALA A 208 -12.90 26.18 5.90
CA ALA A 208 -11.87 25.18 5.67
C ALA A 208 -11.04 25.45 4.41
N GLU A 209 -9.74 25.15 4.48
CA GLU A 209 -8.78 25.35 3.38
C GLU A 209 -9.24 24.65 2.10
N THR A 210 -9.18 25.36 0.96
CA THR A 210 -9.35 24.76 -0.37
C THR A 210 -8.16 23.88 -0.69
N VAL A 211 -8.39 22.59 -0.96
CA VAL A 211 -7.35 21.62 -1.27
C VAL A 211 -7.48 21.15 -2.72
N VAL A 212 -6.38 21.16 -3.46
CA VAL A 212 -6.28 20.57 -4.79
C VAL A 212 -5.95 19.09 -4.65
N PRO A 213 -6.61 18.18 -5.38
CA PRO A 213 -6.28 16.75 -5.32
C PRO A 213 -4.84 16.48 -5.77
N GLY A 214 -4.19 15.53 -5.10
CA GLY A 214 -2.91 14.98 -5.56
C GLY A 214 -3.11 13.98 -6.72
N PRO A 215 -2.03 13.60 -7.44
CA PRO A 215 -2.08 12.45 -8.33
C PRO A 215 -2.45 11.21 -7.50
N GLY A 216 -3.25 10.28 -8.05
CA GLY A 216 -3.77 9.13 -7.30
C GLY A 216 -2.69 8.27 -6.64
N PRO A 217 -3.00 7.16 -5.95
CA PRO A 217 -3.27 7.11 -4.49
C PRO A 217 -2.57 8.11 -3.54
N ALA A 218 -1.71 9.02 -4.01
CA ALA A 218 -1.03 9.97 -3.15
C ALA A 218 -1.99 11.05 -2.64
N PRO A 219 -2.05 11.29 -1.32
CA PRO A 219 -2.85 12.37 -0.78
C PRO A 219 -2.28 13.75 -1.14
N ALA A 220 -3.12 14.78 -1.02
CA ALA A 220 -2.71 16.19 -1.12
C ALA A 220 -1.85 16.65 0.09
N ALA A 221 -1.67 15.77 1.07
CA ALA A 221 -0.81 15.92 2.24
C ALA A 221 0.34 14.90 2.19
N ILE A 222 1.23 14.91 3.18
CA ILE A 222 2.20 13.83 3.31
C ILE A 222 1.43 12.54 3.64
N PRO A 223 1.74 11.38 3.01
CA PRO A 223 1.02 10.13 3.28
C PRO A 223 0.92 9.74 4.76
N ALA A 224 1.97 10.03 5.54
CA ALA A 224 1.99 9.78 6.98
C ALA A 224 0.93 10.59 7.76
N GLU A 225 0.58 11.80 7.31
CA GLU A 225 -0.47 12.64 7.89
C GLU A 225 -1.85 12.07 7.54
N SER A 226 -2.06 11.68 6.29
CA SER A 226 -3.30 11.02 5.87
C SER A 226 -3.50 9.68 6.60
N GLU A 227 -2.42 8.95 6.90
CA GLU A 227 -2.48 7.76 7.74
C GLU A 227 -2.87 8.06 9.20
N LEU A 228 -2.48 9.21 9.76
CA LEU A 228 -2.96 9.67 11.07
C LEU A 228 -4.46 9.95 11.03
N LEU A 229 -4.93 10.63 9.98
CA LEU A 229 -6.35 10.90 9.79
C LEU A 229 -7.15 9.61 9.65
N LEU A 230 -6.69 8.67 8.83
CA LEU A 230 -7.32 7.34 8.70
C LEU A 230 -7.39 6.61 10.05
N ARG A 231 -6.31 6.62 10.84
CA ARG A 231 -6.32 5.99 12.18
C ARG A 231 -7.32 6.67 13.10
N TRP A 232 -7.41 8.00 13.07
CA TRP A 232 -8.40 8.72 13.86
C TRP A 232 -9.82 8.40 13.39
N LEU A 233 -10.10 8.47 12.08
CA LEU A 233 -11.41 8.18 11.48
C LEU A 233 -11.92 6.76 11.79
N GLU A 234 -11.01 5.79 11.85
CA GLU A 234 -11.30 4.39 12.18
C GLU A 234 -11.35 4.11 13.70
N SER A 235 -11.08 5.12 14.54
CA SER A 235 -11.09 4.95 16.00
C SER A 235 -12.51 4.92 16.57
N ALA A 236 -12.66 4.26 17.71
CA ALA A 236 -13.94 4.14 18.39
C ALA A 236 -14.51 5.51 18.78
N GLY A 237 -15.82 5.68 18.55
CA GLY A 237 -16.55 6.90 18.90
C GLY A 237 -16.51 8.02 17.85
N VAL A 238 -15.79 7.85 16.74
CA VAL A 238 -15.92 8.75 15.58
C VAL A 238 -17.26 8.53 14.90
N ARG A 239 -17.89 9.63 14.50
CA ARG A 239 -19.14 9.67 13.74
C ARG A 239 -18.91 10.45 12.44
N LEU A 240 -19.33 9.87 11.32
CA LEU A 240 -19.36 10.59 10.05
C LEU A 240 -20.53 11.57 10.07
N VAL A 241 -20.24 12.83 9.80
CA VAL A 241 -21.23 13.93 9.75
C VAL A 241 -21.59 14.24 8.30
N HIS A 242 -20.61 14.22 7.40
CA HIS A 242 -20.79 14.47 5.98
C HIS A 242 -19.70 13.77 5.16
N VAL A 243 -20.05 13.31 3.96
CA VAL A 243 -19.11 12.78 2.97
C VAL A 243 -19.57 13.29 1.59
N ASP A 244 -18.65 13.89 0.85
CA ASP A 244 -18.76 14.22 -0.57
C ASP A 244 -17.80 13.31 -1.35
N GLY A 245 -18.37 12.36 -2.10
CA GLY A 245 -17.69 11.22 -2.70
C GLY A 245 -17.94 9.91 -1.93
N ASP A 246 -17.13 8.90 -2.23
CA ASP A 246 -17.29 7.55 -1.66
C ASP A 246 -16.06 7.14 -0.85
N TRP A 247 -16.22 7.02 0.47
CA TRP A 247 -15.18 6.43 1.32
C TRP A 247 -15.33 4.91 1.36
N THR A 248 -14.73 4.22 0.40
CA THR A 248 -14.84 2.76 0.25
C THR A 248 -13.48 2.06 0.32
N CYS A 249 -13.51 0.77 0.63
CA CYS A 249 -12.34 -0.11 0.62
C CYS A 249 -12.74 -1.48 0.06
N PRO A 250 -11.91 -2.15 -0.76
CA PRO A 250 -12.25 -3.47 -1.30
C PRO A 250 -12.47 -4.50 -0.19
N LEU A 251 -13.61 -5.22 -0.22
CA LEU A 251 -13.91 -6.30 0.74
C LEU A 251 -12.87 -7.42 0.69
N GLY A 252 -12.37 -7.73 -0.50
CA GLY A 252 -11.28 -8.69 -0.70
C GLY A 252 -9.88 -8.09 -0.51
N GLY A 253 -9.78 -6.84 -0.04
CA GLY A 253 -8.55 -6.09 0.04
C GLY A 253 -7.46 -6.73 0.89
N ALA A 254 -6.23 -6.24 0.72
CA ALA A 254 -5.06 -6.77 1.39
C ALA A 254 -5.14 -6.66 2.92
N ARG A 255 -5.90 -5.70 3.46
CA ARG A 255 -6.06 -5.49 4.91
C ARG A 255 -6.49 -6.75 5.66
N ARG A 256 -7.30 -7.62 5.03
CA ARG A 256 -7.81 -8.84 5.67
C ARG A 256 -6.71 -9.84 6.06
N LEU A 257 -5.56 -9.78 5.37
CA LEU A 257 -4.44 -10.68 5.62
C LEU A 257 -3.51 -10.17 6.73
N LEU A 258 -3.64 -8.90 7.15
CA LEU A 258 -2.76 -8.30 8.15
C LEU A 258 -2.80 -9.03 9.50
N PRO A 259 -3.96 -9.41 10.08
CA PRO A 259 -3.98 -10.09 11.38
C PRO A 259 -3.18 -11.40 11.39
N VAL A 260 -3.28 -12.19 10.31
CA VAL A 260 -2.54 -13.46 10.17
C VAL A 260 -1.03 -13.19 10.07
N LEU A 261 -0.63 -12.18 9.31
CA LEU A 261 0.77 -11.81 9.14
C LEU A 261 1.37 -11.17 10.40
N ASP A 262 0.58 -10.40 11.15
CA ASP A 262 0.98 -9.81 12.42
C ASP A 262 1.17 -10.91 13.48
N ALA A 263 0.22 -11.84 13.60
CA ALA A 263 0.35 -12.99 14.49
C ALA A 263 1.61 -13.84 14.18
N ALA A 264 1.91 -14.06 12.90
CA ALA A 264 3.12 -14.78 12.48
C ALA A 264 4.43 -14.02 12.78
N ALA A 265 4.39 -12.69 12.80
CA ALA A 265 5.54 -11.85 13.18
C ALA A 265 5.73 -11.84 14.69
N ASP A 266 4.65 -11.75 15.46
CA ASP A 266 4.67 -11.76 16.93
C ASP A 266 5.14 -13.12 17.46
N ALA A 267 4.67 -14.23 16.88
CA ALA A 267 5.17 -15.56 17.25
C ALA A 267 6.69 -15.67 17.13
N ARG A 268 7.29 -15.03 16.11
CA ARG A 268 8.76 -15.02 15.93
C ARG A 268 9.48 -14.17 16.97
N SER A 269 8.92 -13.03 17.37
CA SER A 269 9.57 -12.16 18.36
C SER A 269 9.57 -12.77 19.76
N VAL A 270 8.63 -13.68 20.03
CA VAL A 270 8.52 -14.46 21.28
C VAL A 270 9.47 -15.67 21.31
N LEU A 271 9.90 -16.19 20.16
CA LEU A 271 10.88 -17.28 20.11
C LEU A 271 12.24 -16.76 20.59
N VAL A 272 12.57 -17.09 21.84
CA VAL A 272 13.91 -16.90 22.43
C VAL A 272 14.89 -17.78 21.66
N PRO A 273 16.05 -17.28 21.20
CA PRO A 273 17.08 -18.13 20.63
C PRO A 273 17.45 -19.22 21.64
N PHE A 274 17.42 -20.49 21.20
CA PHE A 274 18.13 -21.55 21.91
C PHE A 274 19.63 -21.20 21.85
N ASP A 275 20.25 -21.10 23.02
CA ASP A 275 21.67 -20.80 23.29
C ASP A 275 22.16 -19.34 23.25
N GLU A 276 22.05 -18.65 24.39
CA GLU A 276 23.21 -17.96 24.98
C GLU A 276 23.25 -18.31 26.49
N PRO A 277 24.19 -19.16 26.97
CA PRO A 277 24.39 -19.31 28.40
C PRO A 277 24.87 -17.97 28.96
N ALA A 278 24.17 -17.50 29.99
CA ALA A 278 24.51 -16.29 30.73
C ALA A 278 26.00 -16.33 31.10
N ARG A 279 26.80 -15.44 30.50
CA ARG A 279 28.19 -15.22 30.92
C ARG A 279 28.16 -14.78 32.38
N ARG A 280 28.69 -15.62 33.26
CA ARG A 280 29.00 -15.31 34.65
C ARG A 280 30.16 -14.33 34.73
#